data_AF-A0A1M5JJG9-F1
#
_entry.id   AF-A0A1M5JJG9-F1
#
_cell.length_a   1.000
_cell.length_b   1.000
_cell.length_c   1.000
_cell.angle_alpha   90.00
_cell.angle_beta   90.00
_cell.angle_gamma   90.00
#
_symmetry.space_group_name_H-M   'P 1'
#
loop_
_entity.id
_entity.type
_entity.pdbx_description
1 polymer ?
#
loop_
_entity_poly.entity_id
_entity_poly.type
_entity_poly.pdbx_seq_one_letter_code
_entity_poly.pdbx_strand_id
1 'polypeptide(L)'
;MLKLEFLPKFSLTIVIAFIAFTIIGTQLHEMGHVLVAKYYGYQTELYHDSMTYYEKGIGQDKNYLELKNLYEQYDNFDYESFPEDVKEKIKILNERLDEKYPNQDNNDGIYISLGGPLQTILTSLIGLSILLYRRKNDYEFKLLDWLSIFLALFILREIFNFCQAVFGFLLLGQKEFYGDEFAISQDLGFNQWLIPSIMLLIGVFISLWVIFKIIPLKYRFSFIVSGFVGGLLGFAIWFGFLGEFVFSYL
;
A
#
# COMPACT_ATOMS: atom_id res chain seq x y z
N MET A 1 -13.37 -27.44 -15.81
CA MET A 1 -12.40 -27.12 -16.87
C MET A 1 -12.36 -25.61 -17.09
N LEU A 2 -11.20 -24.97 -16.99
CA LEU A 2 -11.02 -23.61 -17.51
C LEU A 2 -11.27 -23.66 -19.03
N LYS A 3 -12.17 -22.81 -19.51
CA LYS A 3 -12.24 -22.52 -20.95
C LYS A 3 -11.22 -21.41 -21.21
N LEU A 4 -10.21 -21.70 -22.01
CA LEU A 4 -9.18 -20.74 -22.43
C LEU A 4 -9.74 -19.87 -23.56
N GLU A 5 -10.77 -19.09 -23.24
CA GLU A 5 -11.37 -18.14 -24.17
C GLU A 5 -10.90 -16.72 -23.81
N PHE A 6 -10.23 -16.09 -24.75
CA PHE A 6 -9.74 -14.73 -24.61
C PHE A 6 -10.69 -13.75 -25.30
N LEU A 7 -11.14 -12.73 -24.57
CA LEU A 7 -12.12 -11.74 -25.01
C LEU A 7 -11.43 -10.38 -25.06
N PRO A 8 -10.90 -9.93 -26.21
CA PRO A 8 -10.01 -8.77 -26.28
C PRO A 8 -10.65 -7.47 -25.79
N LYS A 9 -11.90 -7.19 -26.20
CA LYS A 9 -12.63 -5.98 -25.80
C LYS A 9 -12.84 -5.92 -24.29
N PHE A 10 -13.27 -7.03 -23.70
CA PHE A 10 -13.44 -7.17 -22.26
C PHE A 10 -12.09 -7.03 -21.54
N SER A 11 -11.05 -7.68 -22.07
CA SER A 11 -9.71 -7.67 -21.48
C SER A 11 -9.14 -6.26 -21.40
N LEU A 12 -9.26 -5.46 -22.46
CA LEU A 12 -8.81 -4.06 -22.45
C LEU A 12 -9.49 -3.25 -21.35
N THR A 13 -10.82 -3.37 -21.19
CA THR A 13 -11.55 -2.70 -20.13
C THR A 13 -11.06 -3.14 -18.74
N ILE A 14 -10.82 -4.44 -18.56
CA ILE A 14 -10.34 -4.97 -17.28
C ILE A 14 -8.90 -4.53 -16.99
N VAL A 15 -8.01 -4.48 -17.97
CA VAL A 15 -6.64 -3.95 -17.81
C VAL A 15 -6.68 -2.51 -17.30
N ILE A 16 -7.47 -1.64 -17.96
CA ILE A 16 -7.61 -0.24 -17.55
C ILE A 16 -8.19 -0.14 -16.15
N ALA A 17 -9.19 -0.96 -15.82
CA ALA A 17 -9.76 -1.00 -14.49
C ALA A 17 -8.72 -1.43 -13.43
N PHE A 18 -7.92 -2.47 -13.69
CA PHE A 18 -6.84 -2.87 -12.77
C PHE A 18 -5.80 -1.77 -12.58
N ILE A 19 -5.37 -1.08 -13.64
CA ILE A 19 -4.45 0.07 -13.52
C ILE A 19 -5.04 1.13 -12.58
N ALA A 20 -6.29 1.52 -12.80
CA ALA A 20 -6.96 2.52 -11.97
C ALA A 20 -7.12 2.04 -10.52
N PHE A 21 -7.55 0.80 -10.31
CA PHE A 21 -7.76 0.25 -8.96
C PHE A 21 -6.46 -0.04 -8.21
N THR A 22 -5.34 -0.29 -8.89
CA THR A 22 -4.02 -0.35 -8.25
C THR A 22 -3.66 1.03 -7.65
N ILE A 23 -3.83 2.10 -8.42
CA ILE A 23 -3.56 3.47 -7.94
C ILE A 23 -4.50 3.84 -6.79
N ILE A 24 -5.81 3.63 -6.97
CA ILE A 24 -6.82 3.89 -5.94
C ILE A 24 -6.52 3.06 -4.68
N GLY A 25 -6.14 1.80 -4.85
CA GLY A 25 -5.80 0.90 -3.76
C GLY A 25 -4.60 1.38 -2.96
N THR A 26 -3.52 1.80 -3.62
CA THR A 26 -2.35 2.37 -2.95
C THR A 26 -2.74 3.61 -2.15
N GLN A 27 -3.44 4.56 -2.76
CA GLN A 27 -3.80 5.80 -2.07
C GLN A 27 -4.77 5.57 -0.91
N LEU A 28 -5.73 4.66 -1.07
CA LEU A 28 -6.63 4.30 0.02
C LEU A 28 -5.91 3.63 1.19
N HIS A 29 -4.90 2.79 0.91
CA HIS A 29 -4.06 2.19 1.93
C HIS A 29 -3.30 3.28 2.72
N GLU A 30 -2.64 4.21 2.04
CA GLU A 30 -1.94 5.32 2.71
C GLU A 30 -2.89 6.21 3.53
N MET A 31 -4.10 6.45 3.01
CA MET A 31 -5.15 7.15 3.77
C MET A 31 -5.56 6.41 5.05
N GLY A 32 -5.43 5.07 5.09
CA GLY A 32 -5.63 4.26 6.29
C GLY A 32 -4.66 4.65 7.41
N HIS A 33 -3.37 4.73 7.09
CA HIS A 33 -2.35 5.22 8.03
C HIS A 33 -2.65 6.65 8.47
N VAL A 34 -2.98 7.54 7.52
CA VAL A 34 -3.25 8.97 7.79
C VAL A 34 -4.42 9.14 8.75
N LEU A 35 -5.48 8.34 8.59
CA LEU A 35 -6.65 8.39 9.45
C LEU A 35 -6.30 8.03 10.89
N VAL A 36 -5.50 6.98 11.08
CA VAL A 36 -5.06 6.55 12.42
C VAL A 36 -4.10 7.56 13.03
N ALA A 37 -3.12 8.05 12.28
CA ALA A 37 -2.19 9.07 12.77
C ALA A 37 -2.92 10.36 13.22
N LYS A 38 -3.89 10.83 12.43
CA LYS A 38 -4.73 11.98 12.81
C LYS A 38 -5.61 11.71 14.02
N TYR A 39 -6.10 10.48 14.20
CA TYR A 39 -6.86 10.10 15.38
C TYR A 39 -6.03 10.25 16.66
N TYR A 40 -4.75 9.89 16.63
CA TYR A 40 -3.79 10.10 17.73
C TYR A 40 -3.27 11.54 17.84
N GLY A 41 -3.65 12.43 16.93
CA GLY A 41 -3.32 13.86 17.01
C GLY A 41 -2.04 14.27 16.28
N TYR A 42 -1.43 13.36 15.52
CA TYR A 42 -0.26 13.64 14.70
C TYR A 42 -0.62 14.53 13.49
N GLN A 43 0.36 15.33 13.06
CA GLN A 43 0.38 15.95 11.73
C GLN A 43 0.87 14.91 10.73
N THR A 44 0.32 14.90 9.52
CA THR A 44 0.66 13.91 8.48
C THR A 44 1.01 14.61 7.19
N GLU A 45 2.09 14.18 6.53
CA GLU A 45 2.39 14.52 5.14
C GLU A 45 2.21 13.26 4.30
N LEU A 46 1.50 13.37 3.18
CA LEU A 46 1.23 12.26 2.27
C LEU A 46 2.13 12.42 1.04
N TYR A 47 2.76 11.33 0.64
CA TYR A 47 3.52 11.22 -0.60
C TYR A 47 2.85 10.19 -1.51
N HIS A 48 3.35 10.06 -2.73
CA HIS A 48 2.73 9.19 -3.74
C HIS A 48 2.85 7.69 -3.39
N ASP A 49 3.87 7.31 -2.65
CA ASP A 49 4.25 5.94 -2.33
C ASP A 49 4.18 5.62 -0.82
N SER A 50 4.00 6.64 0.01
CA SER A 50 4.16 6.55 1.45
C SER A 50 3.45 7.71 2.17
N MET A 51 3.45 7.66 3.49
CA MET A 51 3.10 8.79 4.33
C MET A 51 4.10 8.90 5.48
N THR A 52 4.21 10.11 6.01
CA THR A 52 4.97 10.38 7.23
C THR A 52 4.06 11.07 8.24
N TYR A 53 4.37 10.93 9.52
CA TYR A 53 3.64 11.57 10.59
C TYR A 53 4.59 12.15 11.63
N TYR A 54 4.13 13.22 12.26
CA TYR A 54 4.92 13.97 13.23
C TYR A 54 4.09 14.51 14.37
N GLU A 55 4.77 14.74 15.50
CA GLU A 55 4.20 15.45 16.63
C GLU A 55 3.63 16.81 16.22
N LYS A 56 2.50 17.16 16.83
CA LYS A 56 1.75 18.35 16.45
C LYS A 56 2.59 19.61 16.69
N GLY A 57 2.77 20.39 15.63
CA GLY A 57 3.50 21.65 15.69
C GLY A 57 4.95 21.56 15.28
N ILE A 58 5.48 20.36 14.98
CA ILE A 58 6.85 20.22 14.47
C ILE A 58 7.00 20.91 13.11
N GLY A 59 5.96 20.86 12.26
CA GLY A 59 6.01 21.41 10.91
C GLY A 59 6.19 22.93 10.86
N GLN A 60 5.93 23.62 11.97
CA GLN A 60 6.16 25.06 12.14
C GLN A 60 7.44 25.36 12.93
N ASP A 61 8.16 24.35 13.40
CA ASP A 61 9.40 24.51 14.14
C ASP A 61 10.54 24.94 13.22
N LYS A 62 11.32 25.93 13.66
CA LYS A 62 12.44 26.45 12.87
C LYS A 62 13.52 25.41 12.63
N ASN A 63 13.79 24.55 13.61
CA ASN A 63 14.78 23.48 13.48
C ASN A 63 14.31 22.44 12.45
N TYR A 64 13.01 22.13 12.43
CA TYR A 64 12.43 21.20 11.45
C TYR A 64 12.45 21.79 10.04
N LEU A 65 12.08 23.06 9.88
CA LEU A 65 12.15 23.73 8.57
C LEU A 65 13.60 23.84 8.07
N GLU A 66 14.56 24.07 8.95
CA GLU A 66 15.98 24.08 8.60
C GLU A 66 16.48 22.69 8.21
N LEU A 67 16.06 21.65 8.93
CA LEU A 67 16.35 20.26 8.61
C LEU A 67 15.78 19.87 7.24
N LYS A 68 14.51 20.19 6.99
CA LYS A 68 13.84 19.95 5.70
C LYS A 68 14.57 20.63 4.54
N ASN A 69 14.94 21.90 4.70
CA ASN A 69 15.72 22.62 3.69
C ASN A 69 17.09 21.98 3.42
N LEU A 70 17.75 21.44 4.45
CA LEU A 70 19.02 20.72 4.25
C LEU A 70 18.79 19.45 3.42
N TYR A 71 17.79 18.64 3.74
CA TYR A 71 17.48 17.47 2.93
C TYR A 71 17.10 17.82 1.49
N GLU A 72 16.28 18.86 1.27
CA GLU A 72 15.93 19.33 -0.08
C GLU A 72 17.15 19.81 -0.89
N GLN A 73 18.15 20.40 -0.24
CA GLN A 73 19.39 20.81 -0.91
C GLN A 73 20.24 19.63 -1.40
N TYR A 74 20.13 18.49 -0.72
CA TYR A 74 20.93 17.30 -0.97
C TYR A 74 20.08 16.11 -1.45
N ASP A 75 18.86 16.34 -1.93
CA ASP A 75 17.86 15.32 -2.28
C ASP A 75 18.37 14.26 -3.31
N ASN A 76 19.36 14.63 -4.13
CA ASN A 76 19.98 13.74 -5.11
C ASN A 76 21.17 12.92 -4.58
N PHE A 77 21.51 13.07 -3.30
CA PHE A 77 22.68 12.47 -2.67
C PHE A 77 22.23 11.49 -1.58
N ASP A 78 22.95 10.37 -1.46
CA ASP A 78 22.77 9.48 -0.31
C ASP A 78 23.27 10.19 0.95
N TYR A 79 22.62 9.99 2.09
CA TYR A 79 22.98 10.63 3.37
C TYR A 79 24.45 10.39 3.71
N GLU A 80 24.98 9.20 3.40
CA GLU A 80 26.39 8.86 3.62
C GLU A 80 27.36 9.75 2.84
N SER A 81 26.90 10.33 1.73
CA SER A 81 27.68 11.24 0.90
C SER A 81 27.58 12.71 1.32
N PHE A 82 26.80 13.05 2.35
CA PHE A 82 26.68 14.42 2.83
C PHE A 82 28.02 14.90 3.43
N PRO A 83 28.35 16.20 3.30
CA PRO A 83 29.48 16.78 4.00
C PRO A 83 29.37 16.57 5.53
N GLU A 84 30.50 16.32 6.20
CA GLU A 84 30.50 16.02 7.64
C GLU A 84 29.95 17.16 8.50
N ASP A 85 30.16 18.41 8.11
CA ASP A 85 29.59 19.59 8.76
C ASP A 85 28.06 19.64 8.64
N VAL A 86 27.52 19.16 7.51
CA VAL A 86 26.07 19.03 7.29
C VAL A 86 25.51 17.89 8.15
N LYS A 87 26.18 16.74 8.20
CA LYS A 87 25.77 15.61 9.06
C LYS A 87 25.76 16.00 10.54
N GLU A 88 26.79 16.71 11.00
CA GLU A 88 26.86 17.22 12.37
C GLU A 88 25.72 18.20 12.66
N LYS A 89 25.43 19.10 11.70
CA LYS A 89 24.30 20.03 11.81
C LYS A 89 22.95 19.32 11.86
N ILE A 90 22.72 18.31 11.01
CA ILE A 90 21.52 17.47 11.01
C ILE A 90 21.36 16.79 12.37
N LYS A 91 22.44 16.21 12.91
CA LYS A 91 22.44 15.56 14.22
C LYS A 91 22.02 16.53 15.33
N ILE A 92 22.61 17.74 15.37
CA ILE A 92 22.25 18.77 16.37
C ILE A 92 20.79 19.20 16.23
N LEU A 93 20.28 19.35 15.01
CA LEU A 93 18.89 19.72 14.76
C LEU A 93 17.93 18.61 15.23
N ASN A 94 18.24 17.35 14.94
CA ASN A 94 17.48 16.19 15.41
C ASN A 94 17.48 16.10 16.93
N GLU A 95 18.64 16.22 17.60
CA GLU A 95 18.71 16.20 19.06
C GLU A 95 17.82 17.30 19.70
N ARG A 96 17.82 18.51 19.12
CA ARG A 96 16.94 19.61 19.59
C ARG A 96 15.46 19.35 19.34
N LEU A 97 15.14 18.68 18.23
CA LEU A 97 13.76 18.30 17.92
C LEU A 97 13.30 17.19 18.86
N ASP A 98 14.13 16.19 19.13
CA ASP A 98 13.85 15.09 20.06
C ASP A 98 13.67 15.60 21.49
N GLU A 99 14.46 16.58 21.94
CA GLU A 99 14.27 17.21 23.26
C GLU A 99 12.93 17.96 23.36
N LYS A 100 12.51 18.63 22.27
CA LYS A 100 11.33 19.49 22.25
C LYS A 100 10.03 18.72 21.95
N TYR A 101 10.15 17.68 21.15
CA TYR A 101 9.08 16.78 20.71
C TYR A 101 9.53 15.35 21.01
N PRO A 102 9.64 14.98 22.30
CA PRO A 102 10.08 13.64 22.66
C PRO A 102 9.13 12.63 22.03
N ASN A 103 9.72 11.64 21.35
CA ASN A 103 8.97 10.46 20.92
C ASN A 103 8.29 9.89 22.16
N GLN A 104 6.97 10.00 22.20
CA GLN A 104 6.22 9.37 23.27
C GLN A 104 6.41 7.86 23.11
N ASP A 105 6.86 7.19 24.17
CA ASP A 105 6.94 5.71 24.26
C ASP A 105 5.52 5.12 24.25
N ASN A 106 4.84 5.30 23.13
CA ASN A 106 3.47 4.88 22.89
C ASN A 106 3.48 3.85 21.77
N ASN A 107 2.53 2.92 21.83
CA ASN A 107 2.32 1.94 20.75
C ASN A 107 1.66 2.56 19.50
N ASP A 108 1.63 3.88 19.38
CA ASP A 108 0.93 4.63 18.34
C ASP A 108 1.48 4.27 16.95
N GLY A 109 2.80 4.08 16.82
CA GLY A 109 3.44 3.65 15.58
C GLY A 109 2.92 2.30 15.05
N ILE A 110 2.67 1.33 15.95
CA ILE A 110 2.11 0.01 15.57
C ILE A 110 0.68 0.19 15.06
N TYR A 111 -0.13 1.00 15.74
CA TYR A 111 -1.51 1.25 15.32
C TYR A 111 -1.59 2.02 14.01
N ILE A 112 -0.71 2.99 13.81
CA ILE A 112 -0.60 3.73 12.55
C ILE A 112 -0.22 2.77 11.44
N SER A 113 0.79 1.92 11.63
CA SER A 113 1.21 0.90 10.65
C SER A 113 0.10 -0.11 10.35
N LEU A 114 -0.74 -0.46 11.32
CA LEU A 114 -1.92 -1.30 11.10
C LEU A 114 -3.01 -0.61 10.24
N GLY A 115 -3.02 0.72 10.18
CA GLY A 115 -4.04 1.50 9.48
C GLY A 115 -4.22 1.13 8.01
N GLY A 116 -3.13 1.04 7.25
CA GLY A 116 -3.15 0.69 5.83
C GLY A 116 -3.63 -0.73 5.54
N PRO A 117 -3.03 -1.78 6.14
CA PRO A 117 -3.47 -3.16 5.96
C PRO A 117 -4.93 -3.36 6.40
N LEU A 118 -5.36 -2.77 7.52
CA LEU A 118 -6.75 -2.84 7.96
C LEU A 118 -7.71 -2.15 6.98
N GLN A 119 -7.33 -1.01 6.40
CA GLN A 119 -8.12 -0.33 5.37
C GLN A 119 -8.27 -1.23 4.12
N THR A 120 -7.19 -1.89 3.72
CA THR A 120 -7.16 -2.79 2.56
C THR A 120 -8.08 -3.98 2.79
N ILE A 121 -7.98 -4.62 3.95
CA ILE A 121 -8.85 -5.73 4.38
C ILE A 121 -10.30 -5.28 4.46
N LEU A 122 -10.59 -4.13 5.07
CA LEU A 122 -11.95 -3.61 5.20
C LEU A 122 -12.60 -3.40 3.84
N THR A 123 -11.86 -2.83 2.88
CA THR A 123 -12.33 -2.63 1.51
C THR A 123 -12.63 -3.96 0.81
N SER A 124 -11.76 -4.96 1.01
CA SER A 124 -11.99 -6.32 0.53
C SER A 124 -13.26 -6.93 1.12
N LEU A 125 -13.47 -6.79 2.43
CA LEU A 125 -14.65 -7.29 3.12
C LEU A 125 -15.95 -6.61 2.67
N ILE A 126 -15.93 -5.31 2.38
CA ILE A 126 -17.07 -4.60 1.80
C ILE A 126 -17.43 -5.19 0.44
N GLY A 127 -16.44 -5.38 -0.44
CA GLY A 127 -16.65 -6.01 -1.75
C GLY A 127 -17.24 -7.41 -1.65
N LEU A 128 -16.68 -8.25 -0.75
CA LEU A 128 -17.19 -9.60 -0.48
C LEU A 128 -18.63 -9.59 0.04
N SER A 129 -18.95 -8.68 0.96
CA SER A 129 -20.28 -8.57 1.56
C SER A 129 -21.34 -8.23 0.50
N ILE A 130 -21.03 -7.31 -0.42
CA ILE A 130 -21.94 -6.96 -1.53
C ILE A 130 -22.14 -8.17 -2.46
N LEU A 131 -21.07 -8.90 -2.80
CA LEU A 131 -21.16 -10.09 -3.66
C LEU A 131 -22.02 -11.20 -3.03
N LEU A 132 -21.83 -11.46 -1.73
CA LEU A 132 -22.59 -12.47 -0.99
C LEU A 132 -24.07 -12.10 -0.91
N TYR A 133 -24.38 -10.83 -0.62
CA TYR A 133 -25.75 -10.34 -0.56
C TYR A 133 -26.47 -10.48 -1.90
N ARG A 134 -25.82 -10.06 -2.99
CA ARG A 134 -26.44 -10.08 -4.32
C ARG A 134 -26.67 -11.48 -4.87
N ARG A 135 -25.85 -12.45 -4.50
CA ARG A 135 -26.01 -13.84 -4.95
C ARG A 135 -27.26 -14.53 -4.38
N LYS A 136 -27.82 -14.02 -3.29
CA LYS A 136 -29.01 -14.59 -2.65
C LYS A 136 -30.31 -14.31 -3.42
N ASN A 137 -30.32 -13.27 -4.26
CA ASN A 137 -31.50 -12.81 -4.99
C ASN A 137 -31.26 -12.99 -6.50
N ASP A 138 -32.16 -13.69 -7.18
CA ASP A 138 -32.12 -14.12 -8.59
C ASP A 138 -31.17 -13.30 -9.50
N TYR A 139 -30.13 -13.95 -10.03
CA TYR A 139 -28.85 -13.29 -10.28
C TYR A 139 -28.57 -13.04 -11.78
N GLU A 140 -28.70 -11.79 -12.18
CA GLU A 140 -28.02 -11.25 -13.36
C GLU A 140 -26.74 -10.52 -12.95
N PHE A 141 -25.65 -10.80 -13.68
CA PHE A 141 -24.36 -10.19 -13.46
C PHE A 141 -24.35 -8.74 -13.99
N LYS A 142 -24.22 -7.76 -13.09
CA LYS A 142 -24.32 -6.31 -13.37
C LYS A 142 -22.99 -5.59 -13.08
N LEU A 143 -22.90 -4.33 -13.46
CA LEU A 143 -21.73 -3.48 -13.21
C LEU A 143 -21.33 -3.44 -11.72
N LEU A 144 -22.30 -3.40 -10.81
CA LEU A 144 -22.04 -3.42 -9.37
C LEU A 144 -21.34 -4.71 -8.91
N ASP A 145 -21.54 -5.84 -9.60
CA ASP A 145 -20.78 -7.08 -9.29
C ASP A 145 -19.32 -6.93 -9.69
N TRP A 146 -19.04 -6.31 -10.85
CA TRP A 146 -17.67 -6.01 -11.27
C TRP A 146 -16.97 -5.07 -10.30
N LEU A 147 -17.63 -3.98 -9.90
CA LEU A 147 -17.07 -3.07 -8.88
C LEU A 147 -16.79 -3.82 -7.58
N SER A 148 -17.72 -4.65 -7.12
CA SER A 148 -17.55 -5.42 -5.89
C SER A 148 -16.44 -6.47 -5.99
N ILE A 149 -16.20 -7.03 -7.18
CA ILE A 149 -15.03 -7.88 -7.46
C ILE A 149 -13.74 -7.09 -7.30
N PHE A 150 -13.65 -5.90 -7.90
CA PHE A 150 -12.45 -5.08 -7.75
C PHE A 150 -12.20 -4.72 -6.29
N LEU A 151 -13.23 -4.30 -5.54
CA LEU A 151 -13.12 -4.05 -4.10
C LEU A 151 -12.66 -5.29 -3.34
N ALA A 152 -13.27 -6.45 -3.58
CA ALA A 152 -12.88 -7.71 -2.93
C ALA A 152 -11.41 -8.08 -3.19
N LEU A 153 -10.88 -7.72 -4.37
CA LEU A 153 -9.51 -7.99 -4.79
C LEU A 153 -8.49 -6.96 -4.29
N PHE A 154 -8.87 -5.99 -3.44
CA PHE A 154 -7.89 -5.12 -2.77
C PHE A 154 -6.87 -5.93 -1.95
N ILE A 155 -7.29 -7.09 -1.43
CA ILE A 155 -6.43 -8.02 -0.71
C ILE A 155 -5.28 -8.59 -1.56
N LEU A 156 -5.27 -8.35 -2.89
CA LEU A 156 -4.14 -8.70 -3.75
C LEU A 156 -2.88 -7.90 -3.41
N ARG A 157 -2.98 -6.73 -2.75
CA ARG A 157 -1.80 -5.96 -2.29
C ARG A 157 -0.96 -6.79 -1.32
N GLU A 158 -1.59 -7.45 -0.35
CA GLU A 158 -0.92 -8.34 0.62
C GLU A 158 -0.13 -9.46 -0.07
N ILE A 159 -0.74 -10.05 -1.10
CA ILE A 159 -0.09 -11.10 -1.91
C ILE A 159 1.08 -10.51 -2.69
N PHE A 160 0.89 -9.34 -3.29
CA PHE A 160 1.91 -8.64 -4.07
C PHE A 160 3.13 -8.29 -3.21
N ASN A 161 2.92 -7.67 -2.05
CA ASN A 161 3.97 -7.30 -1.10
C ASN A 161 4.78 -8.53 -0.66
N PHE A 162 4.10 -9.63 -0.31
CA PHE A 162 4.76 -10.87 0.05
C PHE A 162 5.60 -11.44 -1.12
N CYS A 163 5.03 -11.51 -2.32
CA CYS A 163 5.73 -12.01 -3.50
C CYS A 163 6.94 -11.15 -3.87
N GLN A 164 6.83 -9.83 -3.75
CA GLN A 164 7.93 -8.90 -3.97
C GLN A 164 9.05 -9.11 -2.96
N ALA A 165 8.71 -9.26 -1.67
CA ALA A 165 9.68 -9.56 -0.62
C ALA A 165 10.39 -10.90 -0.86
N VAL A 166 9.67 -11.96 -1.22
CA VAL A 166 10.27 -13.26 -1.56
C VAL A 166 11.18 -13.16 -2.77
N PHE A 167 10.78 -12.40 -3.80
CA PHE A 167 11.60 -12.16 -4.98
C PHE A 167 12.90 -11.43 -4.62
N GLY A 168 12.81 -10.37 -3.82
CA GLY A 168 13.98 -9.63 -3.31
C GLY A 168 14.89 -10.50 -2.45
N PHE A 169 14.33 -11.35 -1.59
CA PHE A 169 15.08 -12.29 -0.77
C PHE A 169 15.86 -13.30 -1.61
N LEU A 170 15.17 -13.99 -2.54
CA LEU A 170 15.73 -15.12 -3.27
C LEU A 170 16.68 -14.69 -4.39
N LEU A 171 16.40 -13.58 -5.07
CA LEU A 171 17.16 -13.17 -6.26
C LEU A 171 18.14 -12.03 -6.00
N LEU A 172 17.84 -11.14 -5.05
CA LEU A 172 18.67 -9.98 -4.73
C LEU A 172 19.42 -10.13 -3.39
N GLY A 173 19.12 -11.18 -2.62
CA GLY A 173 19.75 -11.42 -1.32
C GLY A 173 19.39 -10.38 -0.25
N GLN A 174 18.32 -9.62 -0.45
CA GLN A 174 17.84 -8.62 0.50
C GLN A 174 17.41 -9.29 1.81
N LYS A 175 17.77 -8.71 2.94
CA LYS A 175 17.44 -9.23 4.28
C LYS A 175 16.48 -8.33 5.06
N GLU A 176 16.42 -7.07 4.67
CA GLU A 176 15.50 -6.07 5.21
C GLU A 176 14.35 -5.90 4.22
N PHE A 177 13.13 -6.01 4.72
CA PHE A 177 11.91 -5.90 3.92
C PHE A 177 11.10 -4.72 4.43
N TYR A 178 10.83 -3.80 3.52
CA TYR A 178 10.05 -2.60 3.80
C TYR A 178 8.60 -2.87 3.37
N GLY A 179 7.72 -3.05 4.35
CA GLY A 179 6.29 -3.28 4.16
C GLY A 179 5.59 -3.36 5.51
N ASP A 180 4.38 -2.83 5.60
CA ASP A 180 3.67 -2.64 6.87
C ASP A 180 3.50 -3.95 7.63
N GLU A 181 3.17 -5.04 6.93
CA GLU A 181 2.97 -6.36 7.55
C GLU A 181 4.26 -6.93 8.14
N PHE A 182 5.42 -6.61 7.54
CA PHE A 182 6.73 -7.02 8.04
C PHE A 182 7.10 -6.21 9.28
N ALA A 183 6.91 -4.89 9.24
CA ALA A 183 7.14 -3.99 10.37
C ALA A 183 6.26 -4.39 11.57
N ILE A 184 4.96 -4.58 11.36
CA ILE A 184 4.02 -5.06 12.40
C ILE A 184 4.49 -6.38 13.00
N SER A 185 4.99 -7.32 12.19
CA SER A 185 5.46 -8.60 12.69
C SER A 185 6.69 -8.45 13.59
N GLN A 186 7.62 -7.56 13.21
CA GLN A 186 8.82 -7.26 14.01
C GLN A 186 8.48 -6.50 15.30
N ASP A 187 7.60 -5.51 15.23
CA ASP A 187 7.16 -4.71 16.38
C ASP A 187 6.46 -5.57 17.45
N LEU A 188 5.74 -6.61 17.02
CA LEU A 188 5.12 -7.60 17.91
C LEU A 188 6.11 -8.65 18.44
N GLY A 189 7.39 -8.57 18.07
CA GLY A 189 8.44 -9.51 18.47
C GLY A 189 8.35 -10.88 17.80
N PHE A 190 7.60 -11.00 16.70
CA PHE A 190 7.49 -12.22 15.92
C PHE A 190 8.56 -12.30 14.83
N ASN A 191 8.68 -13.47 14.20
CA ASN A 191 9.42 -13.59 12.96
C ASN A 191 8.81 -12.66 11.91
N GLN A 192 9.62 -11.85 11.22
CA GLN A 192 9.17 -10.89 10.21
C GLN A 192 8.23 -11.46 9.13
N TRP A 193 8.28 -12.77 8.88
CA TRP A 193 7.46 -13.45 7.88
C TRP A 193 6.09 -13.92 8.39
N LEU A 194 5.82 -13.89 9.70
CA LEU A 194 4.62 -14.50 10.27
C LEU A 194 3.33 -13.80 9.82
N ILE A 195 3.21 -12.49 10.08
CA ILE A 195 2.02 -11.72 9.69
C ILE A 195 1.86 -11.66 8.15
N PRO A 196 2.91 -11.37 7.36
CA PRO A 196 2.81 -11.40 5.90
C PRO A 196 2.35 -12.76 5.35
N SER A 197 2.80 -13.87 5.94
CA SER A 197 2.37 -15.22 5.51
C SER A 197 0.88 -15.48 5.79
N ILE A 198 0.38 -15.00 6.93
CA ILE A 198 -1.05 -15.10 7.27
C ILE A 198 -1.87 -14.28 6.25
N MET A 199 -1.44 -13.06 5.95
CA MET A 199 -2.12 -12.19 4.98
C MET A 199 -2.08 -12.77 3.56
N LEU A 200 -0.97 -13.39 3.15
CA LEU A 200 -0.88 -14.14 1.90
C LEU A 200 -1.94 -15.24 1.83
N LEU A 201 -2.06 -16.07 2.86
CA LEU A 201 -3.02 -17.18 2.87
C LEU A 201 -4.47 -16.70 2.77
N ILE A 202 -4.82 -15.65 3.52
CA ILE A 202 -6.14 -15.02 3.47
C ILE A 202 -6.40 -14.42 2.09
N GLY A 203 -5.44 -13.67 1.55
CA GLY A 203 -5.54 -13.02 0.25
C GLY A 203 -5.68 -14.04 -0.88
N VAL A 204 -4.89 -15.10 -0.89
CA VAL A 204 -4.98 -16.20 -1.87
C VAL A 204 -6.35 -16.86 -1.79
N PHE A 205 -6.82 -17.20 -0.58
CA PHE A 205 -8.11 -17.83 -0.39
C PHE A 205 -9.26 -16.97 -0.96
N ILE A 206 -9.30 -15.68 -0.59
CA ILE A 206 -10.31 -14.72 -1.07
C ILE A 206 -10.23 -14.60 -2.59
N SER A 207 -9.03 -14.40 -3.14
CA SER A 207 -8.82 -14.19 -4.58
C SER A 207 -9.24 -15.40 -5.41
N LEU A 208 -8.87 -16.61 -4.97
CA LEU A 208 -9.30 -17.86 -5.62
C LEU A 208 -10.82 -18.02 -5.55
N TRP A 209 -11.44 -17.71 -4.41
CA TRP A 209 -12.89 -17.78 -4.27
C TRP A 209 -13.59 -16.79 -5.21
N VAL A 210 -13.15 -15.52 -5.26
CA VAL A 210 -13.72 -14.52 -6.17
C VAL A 210 -13.58 -14.98 -7.63
N ILE A 211 -12.37 -15.34 -8.06
CA ILE A 211 -12.09 -15.68 -9.47
C ILE A 211 -12.84 -16.96 -9.89
N PHE A 212 -12.81 -18.01 -9.08
CA PHE A 212 -13.33 -19.32 -9.49
C PHE A 212 -14.78 -19.58 -9.07
N LYS A 213 -15.31 -18.85 -8.09
CA LYS A 213 -16.70 -19.05 -7.60
C LYS A 213 -17.65 -17.92 -7.98
N ILE A 214 -17.17 -16.70 -8.17
CA ILE A 214 -17.99 -15.53 -8.50
C ILE A 214 -17.93 -15.20 -9.98
N ILE A 215 -16.74 -15.08 -10.57
CA ILE A 215 -16.62 -14.68 -11.97
C ILE A 215 -17.19 -15.77 -12.89
N PRO A 216 -18.04 -15.43 -13.88
CA PRO A 216 -18.56 -16.40 -14.85
C PRO A 216 -17.46 -17.06 -15.66
N LEU A 217 -17.60 -18.37 -15.95
CA LEU A 217 -16.55 -19.18 -16.57
C LEU A 217 -15.99 -18.57 -17.88
N LYS A 218 -16.85 -17.93 -18.69
CA LYS A 218 -16.48 -17.27 -19.96
C LYS A 218 -15.51 -16.09 -19.80
N TYR A 219 -15.44 -15.45 -18.63
CA TYR A 219 -14.61 -14.26 -18.42
C TYR A 219 -13.31 -14.56 -17.66
N ARG A 220 -13.20 -15.71 -16.99
CA ARG A 220 -12.12 -15.98 -16.02
C ARG A 220 -10.72 -15.88 -16.61
N PHE A 221 -10.49 -16.53 -17.75
CA PHE A 221 -9.17 -16.54 -18.36
C PHE A 221 -8.73 -15.12 -18.77
N SER A 222 -9.62 -14.41 -19.47
CA SER A 222 -9.41 -13.00 -19.85
C SER A 222 -9.18 -12.11 -18.63
N PHE A 223 -9.93 -12.32 -17.55
CA PHE A 223 -9.81 -11.56 -16.31
C PHE A 223 -8.46 -11.80 -15.61
N ILE A 224 -8.01 -13.06 -15.51
CA ILE A 224 -6.73 -13.40 -14.88
C ILE A 224 -5.56 -12.77 -15.65
N VAL A 225 -5.53 -12.93 -16.98
CA VAL A 225 -4.48 -12.36 -17.83
C VAL A 225 -4.50 -10.82 -17.74
N SER A 226 -5.69 -10.22 -17.81
CA SER A 226 -5.83 -8.77 -17.73
C SER A 226 -5.48 -8.22 -16.34
N GLY A 227 -5.76 -8.97 -15.27
CA GLY A 227 -5.39 -8.59 -13.91
C GLY A 227 -3.89 -8.64 -13.68
N PHE A 228 -3.23 -9.67 -14.20
CA PHE A 228 -1.77 -9.75 -14.15
C PHE A 228 -1.11 -8.59 -14.89
N VAL A 229 -1.49 -8.37 -16.16
CA VAL A 229 -0.92 -7.28 -16.99
C VAL A 229 -1.29 -5.92 -16.42
N GLY A 230 -2.55 -5.69 -16.11
CA GLY A 230 -3.05 -4.40 -15.60
C GLY A 230 -2.51 -4.06 -14.22
N GLY A 231 -2.36 -5.03 -13.32
CA GLY A 231 -1.78 -4.81 -12.00
C GLY A 231 -0.30 -4.43 -12.07
N LEU A 232 0.49 -5.14 -12.88
CA LEU A 232 1.91 -4.80 -13.09
C LEU A 232 2.09 -3.44 -13.77
N LEU A 233 1.29 -3.15 -14.80
CA LEU A 233 1.31 -1.83 -15.44
C LEU A 233 0.85 -0.73 -14.49
N GLY A 234 -0.17 -0.97 -13.68
CA GLY A 234 -0.65 -0.01 -12.69
C GLY A 234 0.43 0.33 -11.67
N PHE A 235 1.11 -0.69 -11.14
CA PHE A 235 2.27 -0.51 -10.26
C PHE A 235 3.38 0.28 -10.95
N ALA A 236 3.83 -0.15 -12.14
CA ALA A 236 4.92 0.50 -12.86
C ALA A 236 4.60 1.95 -13.28
N ILE A 237 3.35 2.25 -13.65
CA ILE A 237 2.91 3.60 -14.03
C ILE A 237 2.89 4.50 -12.79
N TRP A 238 2.32 4.02 -11.68
CA TRP A 238 2.18 4.81 -10.46
C TRP A 238 3.53 5.15 -9.84
N PHE A 239 4.33 4.13 -9.53
CA PHE A 239 5.64 4.29 -8.90
C PHE A 239 6.74 4.72 -9.88
N GLY A 240 6.48 4.70 -11.19
CA GLY A 240 7.48 5.07 -12.19
C GLY A 240 7.46 6.55 -12.59
N PHE A 241 6.29 7.17 -12.72
CA PHE A 241 6.21 8.59 -13.08
C PHE A 241 4.92 9.28 -12.67
N LEU A 242 3.78 8.56 -12.66
CA LEU A 242 2.48 9.20 -12.49
C LEU A 242 2.29 9.69 -11.05
N GLY A 243 2.75 8.93 -10.06
CA GLY A 243 2.67 9.29 -8.65
C GLY A 243 3.47 10.57 -8.37
N GLU A 244 4.75 10.59 -8.72
CA GLU A 244 5.61 11.77 -8.60
C GLU A 244 5.03 12.98 -9.35
N PHE A 245 4.57 12.78 -10.59
CA PHE A 245 3.95 13.85 -11.37
C PHE A 245 2.74 14.44 -10.66
N VAL A 246 1.80 13.62 -10.17
CA VAL A 246 0.60 14.11 -9.49
C VAL A 246 0.95 14.86 -8.20
N PHE A 247 1.88 14.33 -7.40
CA PHE A 247 2.27 14.95 -6.13
C PHE A 247 3.16 16.19 -6.30
N SER A 248 3.84 16.36 -7.44
CA SER A 248 4.59 17.60 -7.74
C SER A 248 3.71 18.86 -7.87
N TYR A 249 2.39 18.68 -8.05
CA TYR A 249 1.41 19.78 -8.14
C TYR A 249 0.53 19.94 -6.89
N LEU A 250 0.71 19.09 -5.87
CA LEU A 250 -0.05 19.13 -4.61
C LEU A 250 0.77 19.81 -3.51
#